data_AF-A0A1V5PDN0-F1
#
_entry.id   AF-A0A1V5PDN0-F1
#
_cell.length_a   1.000
_cell.length_b   1.000
_cell.length_c   1.000
_cell.angle_alpha   90.00
_cell.angle_beta   90.00
_cell.angle_gamma   90.00
#
_symmetry.space_group_name_H-M   'P 1'
#
loop_
_entity.id
_entity.type
_entity.pdbx_description
1 polymer ?
#
loop_
_entity_poly.entity_id
_entity_poly.type
_entity_poly.pdbx_seq_one_letter_code
_entity_poly.pdbx_strand_id
1 'polypeptide(L)'
;MPLSVIADNAAVGGAIAIIFILVYLLFILVMAVIGIGGTILWVLMLIDVATKEFRNPNDKVLWILIIVLTGVIGAIIYYFLIKKANKY
;
A
#
# COMPACT_ATOMS: atom_id res chain seq x y z
N MET A 1 7.44 -28.32 42.28
CA MET A 1 8.10 -27.86 41.04
C MET A 1 9.38 -27.13 41.44
N PRO A 2 10.54 -27.47 40.88
CA PRO A 2 11.80 -26.82 41.24
C PRO A 2 11.84 -25.37 40.74
N LEU A 3 12.43 -24.47 41.53
CA LEU A 3 12.48 -23.03 41.26
C LEU A 3 13.20 -22.70 39.93
N SER A 4 14.15 -23.54 39.51
CA SER A 4 14.84 -23.42 38.23
C SER A 4 13.90 -23.53 37.02
N VAL A 5 12.93 -24.44 37.06
CA VAL A 5 11.98 -24.66 35.95
C VAL A 5 11.01 -23.48 35.81
N ILE A 6 10.69 -22.79 36.92
CA ILE A 6 9.84 -21.58 36.89
C ILE A 6 10.61 -20.41 36.27
N ALA A 7 11.90 -20.26 36.60
CA ALA A 7 12.77 -19.24 36.03
C ALA A 7 12.99 -19.46 34.52
N ASP A 8 13.19 -20.69 34.08
CA ASP A 8 13.37 -21.04 32.66
C ASP A 8 12.11 -20.73 31.84
N ASN A 9 10.92 -21.08 32.34
CA ASN A 9 9.65 -20.81 31.65
C ASN A 9 9.33 -19.30 31.56
N ALA A 10 9.68 -18.52 32.59
CA ALA A 10 9.49 -17.07 32.58
C ALA A 10 10.40 -16.38 31.55
N ALA A 11 11.65 -16.83 31.41
CA ALA A 11 12.58 -16.33 30.41
C ALA A 11 12.09 -16.63 28.97
N VAL A 12 11.59 -17.84 28.74
CA VAL A 12 11.01 -18.24 27.44
C VAL A 12 9.76 -17.43 27.12
N GLY A 13 8.87 -17.21 28.10
CA GLY A 13 7.67 -16.38 27.93
C GLY A 13 7.99 -14.93 27.57
N GLY A 14 9.00 -14.34 28.22
CA GLY A 14 9.47 -12.99 27.90
C GLY A 14 10.06 -12.87 26.48
N ALA A 15 10.89 -13.84 26.07
CA ALA A 15 11.46 -13.86 24.72
C ALA A 15 10.40 -13.98 23.63
N ILE A 16 9.39 -14.85 23.83
CA ILE A 16 8.28 -15.02 22.89
C ILE A 16 7.48 -13.71 22.76
N ALA A 17 7.16 -13.05 23.86
CA ALA A 17 6.43 -11.78 23.83
C ALA A 17 7.18 -10.69 23.04
N ILE A 18 8.50 -10.59 23.23
CA ILE A 18 9.34 -9.63 22.48
C ILE A 18 9.33 -9.95 20.98
N ILE A 19 9.47 -11.22 20.60
CA ILE A 19 9.43 -11.64 19.19
C ILE A 19 8.07 -11.27 18.57
N PHE A 20 6.96 -11.54 19.25
CA PHE A 20 5.62 -11.15 18.76
C PHE A 20 5.48 -9.64 18.58
N ILE A 21 5.99 -8.84 19.51
CA ILE A 21 5.98 -7.37 19.41
C ILE A 21 6.80 -6.92 18.19
N LEU A 22 8.00 -7.47 18.00
CA LEU A 22 8.85 -7.12 16.86
C LEU A 22 8.22 -7.50 15.52
N VAL A 23 7.60 -8.68 15.43
CA VAL A 23 6.88 -9.13 14.22
C VAL A 23 5.68 -8.22 13.94
N TYR A 24 4.93 -7.84 14.98
CA TYR A 24 3.79 -6.93 14.84
C TYR A 24 4.23 -5.54 14.37
N LEU A 25 5.31 -5.00 14.94
CA LEU A 25 5.88 -3.71 14.51
C LEU A 25 6.40 -3.76 13.06
N LEU A 26 7.06 -4.85 12.67
CA LEU A 26 7.49 -5.06 11.29
C LEU A 26 6.30 -5.11 10.33
N PHE A 27 5.22 -5.80 10.71
CA PHE A 27 4.00 -5.86 9.92
C PHE A 27 3.36 -4.48 9.72
N ILE A 28 3.27 -3.67 10.78
CA ILE A 28 2.79 -2.29 10.69
C ILE A 28 3.70 -1.47 9.76
N LEU A 29 5.02 -1.59 9.89
CA LEU A 29 5.95 -0.86 9.05
C LEU A 29 5.77 -1.19 7.57
N VAL A 30 5.63 -2.48 7.23
CA VAL A 30 5.38 -2.93 5.86
C VAL A 30 4.06 -2.36 5.33
N MET A 31 2.99 -2.43 6.13
CA MET A 31 1.69 -1.87 5.75
C MET A 31 1.72 -0.35 5.57
N ALA A 32 2.48 0.36 6.42
CA ALA A 32 2.66 1.80 6.30
C ALA A 32 3.41 2.16 5.02
N VAL A 33 4.49 1.44 4.68
CA VAL A 33 5.24 1.67 3.44
C VAL A 33 4.37 1.39 2.21
N ILE A 34 3.57 0.32 2.23
CA ILE A 34 2.65 0.00 1.12
C ILE A 34 1.55 1.06 1.02
N GLY A 35 0.99 1.52 2.14
CA GLY A 35 -0.02 2.58 2.17
C GLY A 35 0.52 3.89 1.59
N ILE A 36 1.69 4.33 2.07
CA ILE A 36 2.35 5.54 1.59
C ILE A 36 2.72 5.40 0.11
N GLY A 37 3.33 4.29 -0.30
CA GLY A 37 3.65 4.02 -1.70
C GLY A 37 2.41 4.03 -2.60
N GLY A 38 1.30 3.45 -2.12
CA GLY A 38 0.00 3.48 -2.80
C GLY A 38 -0.54 4.90 -2.97
N THR A 39 -0.43 5.76 -1.95
CA THR A 39 -0.85 7.17 -2.05
C THR A 39 0.02 7.97 -2.99
N ILE A 40 1.35 7.76 -3.00
CA ILE A 40 2.27 8.42 -3.93
C ILE A 40 1.94 8.03 -5.37
N LEU A 41 1.78 6.72 -5.64
CA LEU A 41 1.39 6.23 -6.96
C LEU A 41 0.04 6.78 -7.41
N TRP A 42 -0.92 6.88 -6.49
CA TRP A 42 -2.22 7.48 -6.76
C TRP A 42 -2.12 8.95 -7.18
N VAL A 43 -1.36 9.77 -6.44
CA VAL A 43 -1.13 11.18 -6.79
C VAL A 43 -0.38 11.32 -8.11
N LEU A 44 0.64 10.50 -8.36
CA LEU A 44 1.40 10.53 -9.61
C LEU A 44 0.52 10.22 -10.84
N MET A 45 -0.44 9.30 -10.72
CA MET A 45 -1.41 9.04 -11.79
C MET A 45 -2.36 10.21 -12.01
N LEU A 46 -2.76 10.90 -10.95
CA LEU A 46 -3.56 12.12 -11.06
C LEU A 46 -2.81 13.20 -11.83
N ILE A 47 -1.51 13.36 -11.55
CA ILE A 47 -0.62 14.28 -12.28
C ILE A 47 -0.50 13.86 -13.74
N ASP A 48 -0.27 12.57 -14.04
CA ASP A 48 -0.16 12.06 -15.43
C ASP A 48 -1.40 12.41 -16.24
N VAL A 49 -2.60 12.18 -15.70
CA VAL A 49 -3.89 12.50 -16.34
C VAL A 49 -4.08 14.02 -16.48
N ALA A 50 -3.69 14.80 -15.48
CA ALA A 50 -3.78 16.26 -15.57
C ALA A 50 -2.90 16.82 -16.70
N THR A 51 -1.66 16.31 -16.81
CA THR A 51 -0.66 16.74 -17.79
C THR A 51 -0.86 16.17 -19.20
N LYS A 52 -1.56 15.05 -19.36
CA LYS A 52 -1.86 14.49 -20.69
C LYS A 52 -2.81 15.41 -21.45
N GLU A 53 -2.53 15.58 -22.73
CA GLU A 53 -3.47 16.18 -23.67
C GLU A 53 -4.50 15.12 -24.08
N PHE A 54 -5.67 15.15 -23.45
CA PHE A 54 -6.82 14.38 -23.90
C PHE A 54 -7.49 15.13 -25.03
N ARG A 55 -7.84 14.40 -26.09
CA ARG A 55 -8.53 14.93 -27.27
C ARG A 55 -9.91 15.51 -26.94
N ASN A 56 -10.53 15.04 -25.85
CA ASN A 56 -11.78 15.57 -25.32
C ASN A 56 -11.59 15.97 -23.84
N PRO A 57 -11.93 17.22 -23.45
CA PRO A 57 -11.87 17.66 -22.06
C PRO A 57 -12.71 16.81 -21.10
N ASN A 58 -13.85 16.28 -21.56
CA ASN A 58 -14.72 15.44 -20.73
C ASN A 58 -14.05 14.12 -20.31
N ASP A 59 -13.22 13.54 -21.17
CA ASP A 59 -12.53 12.28 -20.88
C ASP A 59 -11.47 12.47 -19.80
N LYS A 60 -10.79 13.63 -19.80
CA LYS A 60 -9.85 14.01 -18.74
C LYS A 60 -10.55 14.09 -17.39
N VAL A 61 -11.69 14.77 -17.34
CA VAL A 61 -12.46 14.94 -16.09
C VAL A 61 -12.99 13.60 -15.58
N LEU A 62 -13.48 12.73 -16.47
CA LEU A 62 -13.96 11.40 -16.13
C LEU A 62 -12.85 10.53 -15.52
N TRP A 63 -11.65 10.53 -16.11
CA TRP A 63 -10.52 9.77 -15.60
C TRP A 63 -10.05 10.26 -14.24
N ILE A 64 -9.99 11.58 -14.02
CA ILE A 64 -9.69 12.15 -12.69
C ILE A 64 -10.73 11.68 -11.68
N LEU A 65 -12.02 11.74 -12.01
CA LEU A 65 -13.10 11.33 -11.11
C LEU A 65 -13.03 9.85 -10.75
N ILE A 66 -12.76 8.98 -11.73
CA ILE A 66 -12.57 7.54 -11.51
C ILE A 66 -11.39 7.31 -10.58
N ILE A 67 -10.22 7.88 -10.87
CA ILE A 67 -9.01 7.68 -10.06
C ILE A 67 -9.22 8.21 -8.64
N VAL A 68 -9.90 9.35 -8.48
CA VAL A 68 -10.21 9.90 -7.14
C VAL A 68 -11.16 9.02 -6.35
N LEU A 69 -12.26 8.55 -6.97
CA LEU A 69 -13.27 7.75 -6.28
C LEU A 69 -12.81 6.32 -5.98
N THR A 70 -11.98 5.74 -6.84
CA THR A 70 -11.50 4.35 -6.69
C THR A 70 -10.12 4.26 -6.02
N GLY A 71 -9.45 5.39 -5.76
CA GLY A 71 -8.18 5.45 -5.05
C GLY A 71 -7.08 4.63 -5.74
N VAL A 72 -6.37 3.83 -4.93
CA VAL A 72 -5.28 2.94 -5.41
C VAL A 72 -5.78 1.95 -6.47
N ILE A 73 -7.04 1.49 -6.38
CA ILE A 73 -7.63 0.57 -7.35
C ILE A 73 -7.78 1.27 -8.72
N GLY A 74 -8.17 2.54 -8.72
CA GLY A 74 -8.24 3.37 -9.92
C GLY A 74 -6.91 3.58 -10.62
N ALA A 75 -5.85 3.80 -9.83
CA ALA A 75 -4.49 3.93 -10.36
C ALA A 75 -4.01 2.63 -11.03
N ILE A 76 -4.31 1.48 -10.44
CA ILE A 76 -3.97 0.16 -11.00
C ILE A 76 -4.75 -0.08 -12.31
N ILE A 77 -6.06 0.22 -12.33
CA ILE A 77 -6.89 0.08 -13.52
C ILE A 77 -6.43 1.01 -14.64
N TYR A 78 -6.11 2.28 -14.34
CA TYR A 78 -5.53 3.22 -15.31
C TYR A 78 -4.22 2.68 -15.90
N TYR A 79 -3.33 2.15 -15.05
CA TYR A 79 -2.08 1.56 -15.52
C TYR A 79 -2.32 0.40 -16.49
N PHE A 80 -3.23 -0.52 -16.16
CA PHE A 80 -3.52 -1.67 -17.02
C PHE A 80 -4.29 -1.31 -18.30
N LEU A 81 -5.24 -0.38 -18.24
CA LEU A 81 -6.05 0.01 -19.39
C LEU A 81 -5.30 0.95 -20.33
N ILE A 82 -4.66 2.01 -19.83
CA ILE A 82 -4.05 3.04 -20.67
C ILE A 82 -2.62 2.68 -21.08
N LYS A 83 -1.80 2.09 -20.20
CA LYS A 83 -0.42 1.73 -20.57
C LYS A 83 -0.34 0.45 -21.42
N LYS A 84 -1.30 -0.47 -21.27
CA LYS A 84 -1.34 -1.70 -22.08
C LYS A 84 -2.12 -1.56 -23.38
N ALA A 85 -3.01 -0.56 -23.51
CA ALA A 85 -3.63 -0.21 -24.79
C ALA A 85 -2.65 0.49 -25.76
N ASN A 86 -1.54 1.05 -25.26
CA ASN A 86 -0.39 1.46 -26.08
C ASN A 86 0.53 0.26 -26.45
N LYS A 87 -0.06 -0.92 -26.70
CA LYS A 87 0.62 -1.96 -27.47
C LYS A 87 0.16 -1.82 -28.92
N TYR A 88 1.02 -1.16 -29.70
CA TYR A 88 1.15 -1.14 -31.17
C TYR A 88 -0.11 -0.84 -31.98
#